data_AF-A0A7W9SPC3-F1
#
_entry.id   AF-A0A7W9SPC3-F1
#
_cell.length_a   1.000
_cell.length_b   1.000
_cell.length_c   1.000
_cell.angle_alpha   90.00
_cell.angle_beta   90.00
_cell.angle_gamma   90.00
#
_symmetry.space_group_name_H-M   'P 1'
#
loop_
_entity.id
_entity.type
_entity.pdbx_description
1 polymer ?
#
loop_
_entity_poly.entity_id
_entity_poly.type
_entity_poly.pdbx_seq_one_letter_code
_entity_poly.pdbx_strand_id
1 'polypeptide(L)'
;MLDKFALATDSASPLEARIQQLEANQERLFLICTALTELVRDKNLATEAEILAKLQEVDLRDGMADGKFGGIQIVVCPHCGNRTKRRHLSCIYCGKLLEQPAAE
;
A
#
# COMPACT_ATOMS: atom_id res chain seq x y z
N MET A 1 -21.80 -12.79 -47.88
CA MET A 1 -21.34 -13.87 -46.97
C MET A 1 -20.07 -13.34 -46.31
N LEU A 2 -19.93 -13.54 -45.00
CA LEU A 2 -19.19 -12.71 -44.07
C LEU A 2 -17.66 -12.87 -44.15
N ASP A 3 -16.94 -11.84 -44.59
CA ASP A 3 -15.52 -11.63 -44.31
C ASP A 3 -15.37 -10.27 -43.62
N LYS A 4 -15.74 -10.22 -42.33
CA LYS A 4 -15.38 -9.10 -41.45
C LYS A 4 -14.16 -9.53 -40.64
N PHE A 5 -13.01 -9.11 -41.15
CA PHE A 5 -11.70 -9.03 -40.51
C PHE A 5 -11.69 -9.37 -39.01
N ALA A 6 -11.13 -10.53 -38.73
CA ALA A 6 -10.79 -11.00 -37.42
C ALA A 6 -9.85 -10.02 -36.70
N LEU A 7 -10.22 -9.75 -35.44
CA LEU A 7 -9.36 -9.54 -34.27
C LEU A 7 -8.23 -8.52 -34.45
N ALA A 8 -8.53 -7.26 -34.13
CA ALA A 8 -7.53 -6.37 -33.57
C ALA A 8 -6.98 -7.04 -32.30
N THR A 9 -5.74 -7.50 -32.38
CA THR A 9 -4.97 -7.94 -31.23
C THR A 9 -4.60 -6.70 -30.44
N ASP A 10 -5.40 -6.38 -29.43
CA ASP A 10 -5.06 -5.36 -28.44
C ASP A 10 -3.95 -5.95 -27.56
N SER A 11 -2.73 -6.01 -28.09
CA SER A 11 -1.57 -6.40 -27.31
C SER A 11 -1.25 -5.21 -26.42
N ALA A 12 -1.77 -5.24 -25.19
CA ALA A 12 -1.40 -4.31 -24.14
C ALA A 12 0.13 -4.13 -24.17
N SER A 13 0.58 -2.88 -24.14
CA SER A 13 2.01 -2.59 -24.18
C SER A 13 2.74 -3.35 -23.06
N PRO A 14 4.03 -3.66 -23.19
CA PRO A 14 4.78 -4.33 -22.13
C PRO A 14 4.68 -3.62 -20.77
N LEU A 15 4.47 -2.30 -20.78
CA LEU A 15 4.23 -1.49 -19.58
C LEU A 15 2.83 -1.72 -18.98
N GLU A 16 1.79 -1.74 -19.82
CA GLU A 16 0.41 -2.03 -19.39
C GLU A 16 0.28 -3.44 -18.82
N ALA A 17 0.89 -4.44 -19.48
CA ALA A 17 0.94 -5.80 -18.96
C ALA A 17 1.67 -5.88 -17.60
N ARG A 18 2.75 -5.09 -17.43
CA ARG A 18 3.47 -5.02 -16.15
C ARG A 18 2.63 -4.36 -15.06
N ILE A 19 1.88 -3.30 -15.37
CA ILE A 19 0.98 -2.63 -14.44
C ILE A 19 -0.13 -3.59 -14.00
N GLN A 20 -0.81 -4.25 -14.95
CA GLN A 20 -1.85 -5.24 -14.64
C GLN A 20 -1.33 -6.36 -13.74
N GLN A 21 -0.10 -6.84 -14.00
CA GLN A 21 0.53 -7.84 -13.14
C GLN A 21 0.81 -7.30 -11.72
N LEU A 22 1.25 -6.04 -11.59
CA LEU A 22 1.47 -5.40 -10.29
C LEU A 22 0.16 -5.21 -9.53
N GLU A 23 -0.91 -4.79 -10.20
CA GLU A 23 -2.25 -4.65 -9.63
C GLU A 23 -2.79 -6.01 -9.14
N ALA A 24 -2.67 -7.06 -9.96
CA ALA A 24 -3.06 -8.42 -9.57
C ALA A 24 -2.25 -8.94 -8.37
N ASN A 25 -0.94 -8.64 -8.33
CA ASN A 25 -0.10 -8.99 -7.19
C ASN A 25 -0.48 -8.21 -5.92
N GLN A 26 -0.85 -6.93 -6.05
CA GLN A 26 -1.33 -6.10 -4.96
C GLN A 26 -2.66 -6.62 -4.40
N GLU A 27 -3.61 -6.97 -5.26
CA GLU A 27 -4.90 -7.55 -4.86
C GLU A 27 -4.69 -8.89 -4.13
N ARG A 28 -3.83 -9.76 -4.67
CA ARG A 28 -3.46 -11.02 -4.01
C ARG A 28 -2.80 -10.78 -2.64
N LEU A 29 -1.91 -9.80 -2.53
CA LEU A 29 -1.26 -9.46 -1.26
C LEU A 29 -2.28 -8.94 -0.24
N PHE A 30 -3.19 -8.07 -0.67
CA PHE A 30 -4.28 -7.56 0.17
C PHE A 30 -5.16 -8.69 0.71
N LEU A 31 -5.55 -9.64 -0.15
CA LEU A 31 -6.34 -10.80 0.26
C LEU A 31 -5.62 -11.65 1.31
N ILE A 32 -4.32 -11.92 1.12
CA ILE A 32 -3.50 -12.67 2.07
C ILE A 32 -3.39 -11.93 3.41
N CYS A 33 -3.09 -10.63 3.40
CA CYS A 33 -3.01 -9.82 4.62
C CYS A 33 -4.35 -9.79 5.37
N THR A 34 -5.47 -9.75 4.65
CA THR A 34 -6.81 -9.79 5.24
C THR A 34 -7.04 -11.13 5.93
N ALA A 35 -6.81 -12.25 5.23
CA ALA A 35 -6.96 -13.59 5.79
C ALA A 35 -6.06 -13.83 7.01
N LEU A 36 -4.82 -13.33 6.99
CA LEU A 36 -3.91 -13.42 8.13
C LEU A 36 -4.42 -12.62 9.33
N THR A 37 -4.93 -11.41 9.10
CA THR A 37 -5.46 -10.53 10.15
C THR A 37 -6.71 -11.15 10.78
N GLU A 38 -7.61 -11.70 9.96
CA GLU A 38 -8.78 -12.43 10.42
C GLU A 38 -8.39 -13.66 11.23
N LEU A 39 -7.44 -14.47 10.75
CA LEU A 39 -6.98 -15.64 11.49
C LEU A 39 -6.38 -15.26 12.86
N VAL A 40 -5.60 -14.18 12.94
CA VAL A 40 -5.03 -13.67 14.19
C VAL A 40 -6.14 -13.25 15.16
N ARG A 41 -7.18 -12.55 14.66
CA ARG A 41 -8.34 -12.13 15.45
C ARG A 41 -9.17 -13.33 15.93
N ASP A 42 -9.50 -14.25 15.02
CA ASP A 42 -10.34 -15.43 15.30
C ASP A 42 -9.69 -16.39 16.31
N LYS A 43 -8.36 -16.42 16.32
CA LYS A 43 -7.57 -17.18 17.30
C LYS A 43 -7.26 -16.40 18.58
N ASN A 44 -7.81 -15.19 18.75
CA ASN A 44 -7.55 -14.28 19.87
C ASN A 44 -6.05 -14.07 20.14
N LEU A 45 -5.22 -14.03 19.08
CA LEU A 45 -3.77 -13.88 19.20
C LEU A 45 -3.33 -12.41 19.33
N ALA A 46 -4.12 -11.48 18.80
CA ALA A 46 -3.93 -10.04 18.97
C ALA A 46 -5.23 -9.28 18.71
N THR A 47 -5.37 -8.14 19.36
CA THR A 47 -6.39 -7.14 19.08
C THR A 47 -6.03 -6.31 17.86
N GLU A 48 -7.03 -5.67 17.26
CA GLU A 48 -6.81 -4.77 16.11
C GLU A 48 -5.84 -3.62 16.46
N ALA A 49 -5.90 -3.10 17.69
CA ALA A 49 -4.99 -2.07 18.18
C ALA A 49 -3.53 -2.55 18.24
N GLU A 50 -3.30 -3.80 18.66
CA GLU A 50 -1.96 -4.39 18.69
C GLU A 50 -1.40 -4.65 17.29
N ILE A 51 -2.26 -5.05 16.34
CA ILE A 51 -1.88 -5.21 14.93
C ILE A 51 -1.47 -3.86 14.34
N LEU A 52 -2.23 -2.80 14.60
CA LEU A 52 -1.90 -1.43 14.17
C LEU A 52 -0.59 -0.93 14.80
N ALA A 53 -0.37 -1.19 16.09
CA ALA A 53 0.89 -0.85 16.77
C ALA A 53 2.08 -1.61 16.15
N LYS A 54 1.91 -2.89 15.82
CA LYS A 54 2.95 -3.69 15.16
C LYS A 54 3.25 -3.18 13.75
N LEU A 55 2.25 -2.76 12.97
CA LEU A 55 2.46 -2.13 11.67
C LEU A 55 3.35 -0.88 11.79
N GLN A 56 3.08 -0.02 12.78
CA GLN A 56 3.90 1.17 13.04
C GLN A 56 5.33 0.79 13.45
N GLU A 57 5.51 -0.20 14.32
CA GLU A 57 6.82 -0.70 14.72
C GLU A 57 7.62 -1.23 13.52
N VAL A 58 6.99 -2.00 12.63
CA VAL A 58 7.63 -2.53 11.41
C VAL A 58 8.07 -1.40 10.47
N ASP A 59 7.21 -0.41 10.23
CA ASP A 59 7.57 0.78 9.42
C ASP A 59 8.73 1.58 10.04
N LEU A 60 8.80 1.66 11.38
CA LEU A 60 9.90 2.28 12.09
C LEU A 60 11.21 1.50 11.95
N ARG A 61 11.16 0.16 12.03
CA ARG A 61 12.33 -0.72 11.83
C ARG A 61 12.93 -0.58 10.43
N ASP A 62 12.08 -0.47 9.41
CA ASP A 62 12.53 -0.26 8.03
C ASP A 62 13.23 1.10 7.84
N GLY A 63 12.95 2.07 8.72
CA GLY A 63 13.71 3.32 8.80
C GLY A 63 15.11 3.19 9.42
N MET A 64 15.37 2.18 10.27
CA MET A 64 16.65 2.03 10.99
C MET A 64 17.75 1.43 10.12
N ALA A 65 17.38 0.53 9.20
CA ALA A 65 18.35 -0.10 8.30
C ALA A 65 18.98 0.89 7.30
N ASP A 66 18.30 2.01 7.02
CA ASP A 66 18.64 2.93 5.92
C ASP A 66 19.36 4.22 6.36
N GLY A 67 19.65 4.41 7.65
CA GLY A 67 20.42 5.57 8.17
C GLY A 67 19.75 6.95 8.01
N LYS A 68 18.49 7.02 7.55
CA LYS A 68 17.77 8.26 7.19
C LYS A 68 17.09 9.01 8.35
N PHE A 69 17.53 8.83 9.60
CA PHE A 69 16.83 9.39 10.77
C PHE A 69 17.12 10.87 11.09
N GLY A 70 17.98 11.54 10.33
CA GLY A 70 18.15 13.00 10.46
C GLY A 70 17.00 13.77 9.82
N GLY A 71 15.84 13.88 10.48
CA GLY A 71 14.79 14.83 10.10
C GLY A 71 13.43 14.25 9.65
N ILE A 72 12.99 13.13 10.22
CA ILE A 72 11.66 12.58 9.91
C ILE A 72 10.56 13.52 10.44
N GLN A 73 9.96 14.29 9.55
CA GLN A 73 8.76 15.07 9.85
C GLN A 73 7.54 14.14 9.92
N ILE A 74 6.81 14.22 11.03
CA ILE A 74 5.54 13.51 11.25
C ILE A 74 4.39 14.41 10.80
N VAL A 75 3.46 13.85 10.03
CA VAL A 75 2.24 14.52 9.57
C VAL A 75 1.01 13.74 10.03
N VAL A 76 -0.10 14.43 10.22
CA VAL A 76 -1.41 13.81 10.52
C VAL A 76 -2.13 13.57 9.19
N CYS A 77 -2.53 12.32 8.92
CA CYS A 77 -3.28 11.98 7.72
C CYS A 77 -4.65 12.68 7.74
N PRO A 78 -5.01 13.51 6.74
CA PRO A 78 -6.30 14.19 6.70
C PRO A 78 -7.47 13.24 6.47
N HIS A 79 -7.21 12.01 6.01
CA HIS A 79 -8.25 11.04 5.68
C HIS A 79 -8.62 10.09 6.82
N CYS A 80 -7.70 9.80 7.74
CA CYS A 80 -7.92 8.84 8.82
C CYS A 80 -7.44 9.31 10.20
N GLY A 81 -6.81 10.49 10.30
CA GLY A 81 -6.33 11.07 11.56
C GLY A 81 -5.07 10.42 12.15
N ASN A 82 -4.57 9.32 11.57
CA ASN A 82 -3.35 8.67 12.06
C ASN A 82 -2.09 9.48 11.73
N ARG A 83 -1.09 9.41 12.63
CA ARG A 83 0.22 10.03 12.44
C ARG A 83 1.09 9.16 11.54
N THR A 84 1.63 9.73 10.47
CA THR A 84 2.49 9.03 9.50
C THR A 84 3.72 9.87 9.18
N LYS A 85 4.75 9.25 8.60
CA LYS A 85 5.97 9.94 8.18
C LYS A 85 5.72 10.68 6.86
N ARG A 86 6.16 11.94 6.76
CA ARG A 86 6.03 12.78 5.55
C ARG A 86 6.73 12.17 4.32
N ARG A 87 7.70 11.28 4.51
CA ARG A 87 8.41 10.60 3.41
C ARG A 87 7.50 9.67 2.59
N HIS A 88 6.39 9.23 3.15
CA HIS A 88 5.47 8.32 2.48
C HIS A 88 4.57 9.11 1.52
N LEU A 89 4.44 8.64 0.28
CA LEU A 89 3.53 9.25 -0.70
C LEU A 89 2.06 9.03 -0.30
N SER A 90 1.77 7.91 0.36
CA SER A 90 0.46 7.53 0.86
C SER A 90 0.49 7.19 2.35
N CYS A 91 -0.65 7.30 3.02
CA CYS A 91 -0.79 6.93 4.41
C CYS A 91 -0.64 5.41 4.59
N ILE A 92 0.32 4.96 5.42
CA ILE A 92 0.53 3.53 5.69
C ILE A 92 -0.66 2.85 6.37
N TYR A 93 -1.57 3.64 6.97
CA TYR A 93 -2.75 3.12 7.67
C TYR A 93 -3.97 3.00 6.74
N CYS A 94 -4.22 3.99 5.87
CA CYS A 94 -5.44 4.02 5.06
C CYS A 94 -5.20 4.02 3.53
N GLY A 95 -3.95 3.98 3.09
CA GLY A 95 -3.55 3.88 1.67
C GLY A 95 -3.78 5.13 0.82
N LYS A 96 -4.51 6.14 1.31
CA LYS A 96 -4.78 7.39 0.57
C LYS A 96 -3.52 8.26 0.46
N LEU A 97 -3.39 8.95 -0.67
CA LEU A 97 -2.32 9.92 -0.91
C LEU A 97 -2.26 10.97 0.21
N LEU A 98 -1.05 11.30 0.65
CA LEU A 98 -0.81 12.42 1.54
C LEU A 98 -0.54 13.65 0.67
N GLU A 99 -1.32 14.72 0.83
CA GLU A 99 -1.06 15.97 0.13
C GLU A 99 0.34 16.49 0.52
N GLN A 100 1.24 16.57 -0.46
CA GLN A 100 2.51 17.27 -0.26
C GLN A 100 2.20 18.78 -0.26
N PRO A 101 2.66 19.57 0.73
CA PRO A 101 2.69 21.01 0.58
C PRO A 101 3.51 21.33 -0.67
N ALA A 102 2.98 22.21 -1.53
CA ALA A 102 3.70 22.71 -2.69
C ALA A 102 5.10 23.16 -2.26
N ALA A 103 6.13 22.70 -2.97
CA ALA A 103 7.47 23.22 -2.79
C ALA A 103 7.46 24.68 -3.26
N GLU A 104 7.60 25.62 -2.33
CA GLU A 104 8.02 27.00 -2.62
C GLU A 104 9.54 27.06 -2.86
#